data_AF-A0A895XHN2-F1
#
_entry.id   AF-A0A895XHN2-F1
#
_cell.length_a   1.000
_cell.length_b   1.000
_cell.length_c   1.000
_cell.angle_alpha   90.00
_cell.angle_beta   90.00
_cell.angle_gamma   90.00
#
_symmetry.space_group_name_H-M   'P 1'
#
loop_
_entity.id
_entity.type
_entity.pdbx_description
1 polymer ?
#
loop_
_entity_poly.entity_id
_entity_poly.type
_entity_poly.pdbx_seq_one_letter_code
_entity_poly.pdbx_strand_id
1 'polypeptide(L)'
;MSSTPTPAETLRIKAFLNVRRRQTRDYLDVAALSNQYSLDLSAGILAQIDEYYSDQRKDEESVRSQLVRQLGEPCPSDFKVTKELHAYRNLVDHWTEWPNVVATCEALAELIAKR
;
A
#
# COMPACT_ATOMS: atom_id res chain seq x y z
N MET A 1 -23.80 1.06 15.37
CA MET A 1 -22.44 0.97 15.97
C MET A 1 -21.45 1.07 14.83
N SER A 2 -20.64 2.13 14.76
CA SER A 2 -19.54 2.19 13.79
C SER A 2 -18.33 1.56 14.45
N SER A 3 -18.07 0.27 14.20
CA SER A 3 -16.85 -0.38 14.67
C SER A 3 -15.65 0.22 13.95
N THR A 4 -14.61 0.59 14.68
CA THR A 4 -13.34 0.99 14.07
C THR A 4 -12.77 -0.20 13.29
N PRO A 5 -12.31 -0.02 12.04
CA PRO A 5 -11.70 -1.11 11.28
C PRO A 5 -10.52 -1.72 12.02
N THR A 6 -10.37 -3.05 11.91
CA THR A 6 -9.19 -3.77 12.40
C THR A 6 -7.94 -3.34 11.62
N PRO A 7 -6.72 -3.60 12.14
CA PRO A 7 -5.47 -3.36 11.41
C PRO A 7 -5.45 -4.02 10.02
N ALA A 8 -5.92 -5.27 9.92
CA ALA A 8 -5.97 -6.01 8.65
C ALA A 8 -6.96 -5.39 7.65
N GLU A 9 -8.16 -5.00 8.11
CA GLU A 9 -9.13 -4.30 7.27
C GLU A 9 -8.60 -2.94 6.81
N THR A 10 -7.98 -2.18 7.71
CA THR A 10 -7.36 -0.88 7.39
C THR A 10 -6.30 -1.04 6.31
N LEU A 11 -5.39 -2.02 6.47
CA LEU A 11 -4.34 -2.27 5.50
C LEU A 11 -4.89 -2.67 4.13
N ARG A 12 -5.88 -3.58 4.08
CA ARG A 12 -6.54 -3.97 2.82
C ARG A 12 -7.23 -2.80 2.13
N ILE A 13 -7.94 -1.95 2.88
CA ILE A 13 -8.58 -0.74 2.33
C ILE A 13 -7.52 0.19 1.73
N LYS A 14 -6.41 0.44 2.43
CA LYS A 14 -5.34 1.32 1.94
C LYS A 14 -4.64 0.76 0.70
N ALA A 15 -4.33 -0.53 0.70
CA ALA A 15 -3.77 -1.21 -0.47
C ALA A 15 -4.73 -1.17 -1.67
N PHE A 16 -6.03 -1.38 -1.44
CA PHE A 16 -7.02 -1.24 -2.50
C PHE A 16 -7.09 0.20 -3.03
N LEU A 17 -7.06 1.22 -2.17
CA LEU A 17 -7.01 2.61 -2.62
C LEU A 17 -5.76 2.92 -3.43
N ASN A 18 -4.61 2.36 -3.07
CA ASN A 18 -3.37 2.45 -3.85
C ASN A 18 -3.59 1.93 -5.29
N VAL A 19 -4.10 0.70 -5.42
CA VAL A 19 -4.42 0.09 -6.74
C VAL A 19 -5.30 1.01 -7.59
N ARG A 20 -6.29 1.66 -6.96
CA ARG A 20 -7.31 2.47 -7.65
C ARG A 20 -6.83 3.87 -8.02
N ARG A 21 -6.03 4.50 -7.19
CA ARG A 21 -5.72 5.94 -7.27
C ARG A 21 -4.29 6.22 -7.69
N ARG A 22 -3.35 5.37 -7.25
CA ARG A 22 -1.91 5.55 -7.45
C ARG A 22 -1.45 6.94 -7.01
N GLN A 23 -1.88 7.46 -5.86
CA GLN A 23 -1.35 8.74 -5.34
C GLN A 23 -0.20 8.48 -4.36
N THR A 24 0.68 9.46 -4.21
CA THR A 24 1.84 9.43 -3.31
C THR A 24 1.44 9.03 -1.89
N ARG A 25 0.32 9.58 -1.40
CA ARG A 25 -0.23 9.23 -0.09
C ARG A 25 -0.63 7.76 0.03
N ASP A 26 -1.17 7.16 -1.03
CA ASP A 26 -1.61 5.77 -0.96
C ASP A 26 -0.41 4.81 -0.86
N TYR A 27 0.72 5.12 -1.51
CA TYR A 27 1.97 4.37 -1.33
C TYR A 27 2.55 4.55 0.07
N LEU A 28 2.60 5.80 0.52
CA LEU A 28 3.07 6.15 1.86
C LEU A 28 2.26 5.45 2.96
N ASP A 29 0.93 5.46 2.87
CA ASP A 29 0.05 4.83 3.85
C ASP A 29 0.30 3.30 3.90
N VAL A 30 0.47 2.64 2.74
CA VAL A 30 0.75 1.20 2.69
C VAL A 30 2.12 0.88 3.28
N ALA A 31 3.16 1.64 2.93
CA ALA A 31 4.51 1.47 3.48
C ALA A 31 4.53 1.65 5.01
N ALA A 32 3.96 2.75 5.49
CA ALA A 32 3.94 3.09 6.92
C ALA A 32 3.17 2.05 7.75
N LEU A 33 1.98 1.65 7.30
CA LEU A 33 1.19 0.61 7.98
C LEU A 33 1.92 -0.74 7.96
N SER A 34 2.53 -1.10 6.83
CA SER A 34 3.21 -2.39 6.72
C SER A 34 4.46 -2.46 7.58
N ASN A 35 5.20 -1.36 7.71
CA ASN A 35 6.29 -1.26 8.66
C ASN A 35 5.80 -1.35 10.11
N GLN A 36 4.68 -0.69 10.44
CA GLN A 36 4.09 -0.73 11.78
C GLN A 36 3.62 -2.14 12.17
N TYR A 37 3.06 -2.91 11.24
CA TYR A 37 2.50 -4.24 11.51
C TYR A 37 3.45 -5.41 11.22
N SER A 38 4.70 -5.14 10.84
CA SER A 38 5.63 -6.09 10.19
C SER A 38 5.28 -6.36 8.71
N LEU A 39 6.30 -6.31 7.86
CA LEU A 39 6.19 -6.59 6.43
C LEU A 39 5.68 -8.01 6.16
N ASP A 40 6.09 -8.99 6.97
CA ASP A 40 5.68 -10.38 6.76
C ASP A 40 4.18 -10.57 7.03
N LEU A 41 3.70 -10.09 8.19
CA LEU A 41 2.27 -10.14 8.53
C LEU A 41 1.44 -9.37 7.49
N SER A 42 1.90 -8.20 7.09
CA SER A 42 1.24 -7.35 6.10
C SER A 42 1.14 -8.03 4.74
N ALA A 43 2.22 -8.66 4.29
CA ALA A 43 2.22 -9.38 3.04
C ALA A 43 1.34 -10.65 3.08
N GLY A 44 1.23 -11.31 4.24
CA GLY A 44 0.25 -12.39 4.45
C GLY A 44 -1.20 -11.91 4.30
N ILE A 45 -1.53 -10.76 4.91
CA ILE A 45 -2.85 -10.14 4.82
C ILE A 45 -3.18 -9.74 3.36
N LEU A 46 -2.20 -9.15 2.67
CA LEU A 46 -2.38 -8.63 1.31
C LEU A 46 -2.32 -9.72 0.23
N ALA A 47 -1.70 -10.87 0.51
CA ALA A 47 -1.76 -12.02 -0.40
C ALA A 47 -3.18 -12.56 -0.59
N GLN A 48 -4.06 -12.35 0.38
CA GLN A 48 -5.47 -12.75 0.35
C GLN A 48 -6.42 -11.60 -0.05
N ILE A 49 -5.91 -10.46 -0.53
CA ILE A 49 -6.75 -9.29 -0.80
C ILE A 49 -7.84 -9.55 -1.84
N ASP A 50 -7.61 -10.47 -2.78
CA ASP A 50 -8.59 -10.82 -3.81
C ASP A 50 -9.87 -11.44 -3.21
N GLU A 51 -9.78 -12.16 -2.08
CA GLU A 51 -10.96 -12.73 -1.39
C GLU A 51 -11.97 -11.66 -0.93
N TYR A 52 -11.53 -10.40 -0.80
CA TYR A 52 -12.33 -9.28 -0.32
C TYR A 52 -12.80 -8.34 -1.44
N TYR A 53 -12.17 -8.39 -2.61
CA TYR A 53 -12.41 -7.44 -3.70
C TYR A 53 -12.68 -8.10 -5.06
N SER A 54 -12.71 -9.43 -5.15
CA SER A 54 -12.98 -10.20 -6.38
C SER A 54 -14.30 -9.82 -7.06
N ASP A 55 -15.33 -9.55 -6.27
CA ASP A 55 -16.67 -9.26 -6.78
C ASP A 55 -16.77 -7.90 -7.46
N GLN A 56 -15.77 -7.03 -7.26
CA GLN A 56 -15.85 -5.69 -7.80
C GLN A 56 -15.69 -5.68 -9.32
N ARG A 57 -15.07 -6.70 -9.97
CA ARG A 57 -14.82 -6.72 -11.43
C ARG A 57 -14.66 -8.14 -12.02
N LYS A 58 -15.58 -8.55 -12.90
CA LYS A 58 -15.54 -9.87 -13.59
C LYS A 58 -14.46 -10.01 -14.68
N ASP A 59 -13.83 -8.91 -15.13
CA ASP A 59 -12.94 -8.89 -16.31
C ASP A 59 -11.63 -8.10 -16.11
N GLU A 60 -11.23 -7.78 -14.87
CA GLU A 60 -9.97 -7.05 -14.60
C GLU A 60 -8.91 -7.93 -13.93
N GLU A 61 -7.64 -7.57 -14.12
CA GLU A 61 -6.49 -8.22 -13.47
C GLU A 61 -6.66 -8.23 -11.94
N SER A 62 -6.26 -9.33 -11.29
CA SER A 62 -6.36 -9.50 -9.83
C SER A 62 -5.82 -8.27 -9.07
N VAL A 63 -6.52 -7.88 -8.01
CA VAL A 63 -6.12 -6.74 -7.15
C VAL A 63 -4.74 -7.00 -6.57
N ARG A 64 -4.46 -8.24 -6.15
CA ARG A 64 -3.14 -8.66 -5.68
C ARG A 64 -2.06 -8.45 -6.75
N SER A 65 -2.29 -8.91 -7.98
CA SER A 65 -1.32 -8.79 -9.08
C SER A 65 -1.04 -7.33 -9.43
N GLN A 66 -2.08 -6.49 -9.51
CA GLN A 66 -1.91 -5.06 -9.74
C GLN A 66 -1.17 -4.39 -8.59
N LEU A 67 -1.49 -4.74 -7.34
CA LEU A 67 -0.82 -4.22 -6.16
C LEU A 67 0.67 -4.56 -6.15
N VAL A 68 1.04 -5.82 -6.43
CA VAL A 68 2.45 -6.25 -6.52
C VAL A 68 3.21 -5.43 -7.56
N ARG A 69 2.64 -5.20 -8.75
CA ARG A 69 3.30 -4.37 -9.77
C ARG A 69 3.47 -2.93 -9.33
N GLN A 70 2.42 -2.32 -8.79
CA GLN A 70 2.46 -0.91 -8.39
C GLN A 70 3.43 -0.70 -7.22
N LEU A 71 3.46 -1.60 -6.24
CA LEU A 71 4.40 -1.51 -5.11
C LEU A 71 5.83 -1.87 -5.49
N GLY A 72 6.03 -2.77 -6.46
CA GLY A 72 7.36 -3.17 -6.95
C GLY A 72 8.02 -2.11 -7.83
N GLU A 73 7.24 -1.21 -8.42
CA GLU A 73 7.75 -0.03 -9.12
C GLU A 73 6.86 1.19 -8.81
N PRO A 74 7.01 1.81 -7.62
CA PRO A 74 6.14 2.90 -7.19
C PRO A 74 6.20 4.11 -8.11
N CYS A 75 5.13 4.31 -8.89
CA CYS A 75 4.99 5.41 -9.83
C CYS A 75 3.68 6.18 -9.57
N PRO A 76 3.67 7.11 -8.59
CA PRO A 76 2.47 7.86 -8.25
C PRO A 76 2.09 8.87 -9.34
N SER A 77 0.78 9.00 -9.57
CA SER A 77 0.18 9.92 -10.55
C SER A 77 0.42 11.40 -10.21
N ASP A 78 0.61 11.71 -8.94
CA ASP A 78 0.94 13.04 -8.40
C ASP A 78 2.44 13.13 -8.03
N PHE A 79 3.34 12.53 -8.82
CA PHE A 79 4.78 12.39 -8.52
C PHE A 79 5.50 13.64 -8.00
N LYS A 80 5.04 14.85 -8.33
CA LYS A 80 5.61 16.10 -7.79
C LYS A 80 5.54 16.16 -6.25
N VAL A 81 4.49 15.58 -5.67
CA VAL A 81 4.23 15.52 -4.22
C VAL A 81 5.30 14.72 -3.46
N THR A 82 5.98 13.79 -4.14
CA THR A 82 7.10 13.02 -3.54
C THR A 82 8.23 13.91 -3.02
N LYS A 83 8.38 15.13 -3.55
CA LYS A 83 9.37 16.13 -3.13
C LYS A 83 8.92 17.02 -1.98
N GLU A 84 7.65 16.93 -1.59
CA GLU A 84 6.98 17.83 -0.65
C GLU A 84 6.54 17.11 0.64
N LEU A 85 6.96 15.85 0.85
CA LEU A 85 6.55 15.04 1.99
C LEU A 85 6.97 15.63 3.35
N HIS A 86 8.06 16.41 3.39
CA HIS A 86 8.47 17.16 4.58
C HIS A 86 7.40 18.17 5.07
N ALA A 87 6.48 18.59 4.21
CA ALA A 87 5.38 19.49 4.57
C ALA A 87 4.14 18.75 5.13
N TYR A 88 4.14 17.42 5.14
CA TYR A 88 3.02 16.64 5.66
C TYR A 88 2.97 16.72 7.18
N ARG A 89 1.82 17.10 7.72
CA ARG A 89 1.62 17.17 9.18
C ARG A 89 1.68 15.78 9.82
N ASN A 90 2.41 15.68 10.94
CA ASN A 90 2.57 14.49 11.76
C ASN A 90 3.18 13.29 11.02
N LEU A 91 3.96 13.54 9.97
CA LEU A 91 4.72 12.49 9.30
C LEU A 91 6.00 12.24 10.09
N VAL A 92 6.30 10.98 10.39
CA VAL A 92 7.57 10.59 11.02
C VAL A 92 8.70 10.87 10.03
N ASP A 93 9.83 11.41 10.51
CA ASP A 93 10.98 11.82 9.68
C ASP A 93 11.44 10.74 8.68
N HIS A 94 11.39 9.46 9.05
CA HIS A 94 11.71 8.36 8.14
C HIS A 94 10.86 8.40 6.84
N TRP A 95 9.60 8.79 6.95
CA TRP A 95 8.65 8.80 5.84
C TRP A 95 8.62 10.11 5.05
N THR A 96 9.38 11.13 5.45
CA THR A 96 9.51 12.36 4.65
C THR A 96 10.38 12.15 3.41
N GLU A 97 11.19 11.09 3.41
CA GLU A 97 12.04 10.72 2.29
C GLU A 97 11.33 9.69 1.40
N TRP A 98 10.95 10.10 0.19
CA TRP A 98 10.31 9.19 -0.78
C TRP A 98 11.09 7.89 -1.03
N PRO A 99 12.44 7.88 -1.10
CA PRO A 99 13.19 6.62 -1.24
C PRO A 99 12.91 5.58 -0.15
N ASN A 100 12.59 5.99 1.08
CA ASN A 100 12.25 5.06 2.16
C ASN A 100 10.86 4.42 1.94
N VAL A 101 9.92 5.20 1.40
CA VAL A 101 8.62 4.67 0.97
C VAL A 101 8.81 3.64 -0.14
N VAL A 102 9.61 3.97 -1.16
CA VAL A 102 9.92 3.07 -2.28
C VAL A 102 10.52 1.76 -1.80
N ALA A 103 11.60 1.81 -1.00
CA ALA A 103 12.27 0.61 -0.51
C ALA A 103 11.33 -0.30 0.30
N THR A 104 10.43 0.29 1.09
CA THR A 104 9.43 -0.47 1.87
C THR A 104 8.37 -1.09 0.96
N CYS A 105 7.88 -0.36 -0.04
CA CYS A 105 6.93 -0.87 -1.02
C CYS A 105 7.51 -2.03 -1.83
N GLU A 106 8.75 -1.91 -2.30
CA GLU A 106 9.44 -2.96 -3.07
C GLU A 106 9.62 -4.23 -2.23
N ALA A 107 10.11 -4.09 -0.99
CA ALA A 107 10.26 -5.21 -0.07
C ALA A 107 8.91 -5.89 0.23
N LEU A 108 7.84 -5.10 0.40
CA LEU A 108 6.50 -5.63 0.61
C LEU A 108 5.99 -6.37 -0.64
N ALA A 109 6.20 -5.81 -1.83
CA ALA A 109 5.79 -6.40 -3.10
C ALA A 109 6.45 -7.77 -3.30
N GLU A 110 7.75 -7.88 -3.04
CA GLU A 110 8.47 -9.14 -3.10
C GLU A 110 7.88 -10.20 -2.16
N LEU A 111 7.55 -9.81 -0.93
CA LEU A 111 6.98 -10.73 0.06
C LEU A 111 5.57 -11.18 -0.33
N ILE A 112 4.74 -10.30 -0.89
CA ILE A 112 3.41 -10.68 -1.40
C ILE A 112 3.57 -11.66 -2.58
N ALA A 113 4.50 -11.38 -3.50
CA ALA A 113 4.71 -12.20 -4.69
C ALA A 113 5.19 -13.62 -4.38
N LYS A 114 5.87 -13.82 -3.25
CA LYS A 114 6.37 -15.12 -2.76
C LYS A 114 5.28 -15.97 -2.07
N ARG A 115 4.07 -15.44 -1.88
CA ARG A 115 2.93 -16.15 -1.27
C ARG A 115 1.96 -16.72 -2.29
#